data_AF-A0A7N2MMI3-F1
#
_entry.id   AF-A0A7N2MMI3-F1
#
_cell.length_a   1.000
_cell.length_b   1.000
_cell.length_c   1.000
_cell.angle_alpha   90.00
_cell.angle_beta   90.00
_cell.angle_gamma   90.00
#
_symmetry.space_group_name_H-M   'P 1'
#
loop_
_entity.id
_entity.type
_entity.pdbx_description
1 polymer ?
#
loop_
_entity_poly.entity_id
_entity_poly.type
_entity_poly.pdbx_seq_one_letter_code
_entity_poly.pdbx_strand_id
1 'polypeptide(L)'
;MAEGGEHPNTKEPMNTQELLNTMVASQLQLREDMNLMVQQFQNLKGGQEENKTDHTSPTMEGEKKINERINKVEEMIQRARKMEDLMDYQSFSLLPDVRLPLKFKMSTLDKFDGTGCPKSHLKMYMRVMQPLGATEELLAQMFQNTLTGPLLGGSST
;
A
#
# COMPACT_ATOMS: atom_id res chain seq x y z
N MET A 1 -27.06 -52.85 -49.95
CA MET A 1 -27.28 -51.58 -50.69
C MET A 1 -27.99 -50.67 -49.72
N ALA A 2 -27.27 -49.72 -49.13
CA ALA A 2 -27.12 -48.34 -49.63
C ALA A 2 -28.38 -47.55 -49.23
N GLU A 3 -28.35 -46.55 -48.33
CA GLU A 3 -27.55 -45.31 -48.26
C GLU A 3 -28.55 -44.15 -48.33
N GLY A 4 -28.22 -43.04 -47.67
CA GLY A 4 -28.69 -41.69 -47.99
C GLY A 4 -30.14 -41.37 -47.56
N GLY A 5 -30.46 -40.18 -47.07
CA GLY A 5 -29.73 -38.93 -46.95
C GLY A 5 -30.73 -37.77 -46.92
N GLU A 6 -30.25 -36.61 -46.46
CA GLU A 6 -30.76 -35.23 -46.65
C GLU A 6 -31.60 -34.50 -45.56
N HIS A 7 -31.14 -33.25 -45.35
CA HIS A 7 -31.55 -32.11 -44.49
C HIS A 7 -32.73 -31.31 -45.13
N PRO A 8 -33.29 -30.16 -44.60
CA PRO A 8 -32.87 -29.24 -43.52
C PRO A 8 -34.00 -28.68 -42.59
N ASN A 9 -33.63 -27.70 -41.76
CA ASN A 9 -34.23 -27.29 -40.48
C ASN A 9 -34.90 -25.89 -40.50
N THR A 10 -36.12 -25.77 -39.95
CA THR A 10 -36.76 -24.55 -39.42
C THR A 10 -37.32 -24.89 -38.03
N LYS A 11 -36.90 -24.22 -36.95
CA LYS A 11 -37.36 -24.58 -35.58
C LYS A 11 -38.53 -23.67 -35.17
N GLU A 12 -39.73 -24.22 -35.25
CA GLU A 12 -41.00 -23.62 -34.79
C GLU A 12 -40.95 -23.27 -33.28
N PRO A 13 -41.80 -22.33 -32.81
CA PRO A 13 -41.93 -22.04 -31.38
C PRO A 13 -42.33 -23.31 -30.63
N MET A 14 -41.54 -23.65 -29.60
CA MET A 14 -41.65 -24.90 -28.84
C MET A 14 -43.09 -25.15 -28.41
N ASN A 15 -43.67 -26.26 -28.87
CA ASN A 15 -45.06 -26.57 -28.56
C ASN A 15 -45.20 -27.03 -27.09
N THR A 16 -46.43 -27.01 -26.56
CA THR A 16 -46.68 -27.34 -25.15
C THR A 16 -46.27 -28.76 -24.78
N GLN A 17 -46.34 -29.71 -25.71
CA GLN A 17 -45.90 -31.09 -25.49
C GLN A 17 -44.37 -31.20 -25.43
N GLU A 18 -43.64 -30.45 -26.25
CA GLU A 18 -42.18 -30.38 -26.22
C GLU A 18 -41.68 -29.74 -24.92
N LEU A 19 -42.39 -28.72 -24.41
CA LEU A 19 -42.07 -28.12 -23.12
C LEU A 19 -42.25 -29.12 -21.97
N LEU A 20 -43.35 -29.89 -21.98
CA LEU A 20 -43.59 -30.94 -20.99
C LEU A 20 -42.54 -32.05 -21.06
N ASN A 21 -42.22 -32.51 -22.27
CA ASN A 21 -41.19 -33.53 -22.47
C ASN A 21 -39.83 -33.04 -22.00
N THR A 22 -39.49 -31.78 -22.29
CA THR A 22 -38.25 -31.14 -21.84
C THR A 22 -38.20 -31.06 -20.32
N MET A 23 -39.31 -30.67 -19.67
CA MET A 23 -39.39 -30.59 -18.21
C MET A 23 -39.21 -31.97 -17.56
N VAL A 24 -39.85 -33.01 -18.11
CA VAL A 24 -39.70 -34.37 -17.61
C VAL A 24 -38.27 -34.88 -17.82
N ALA A 25 -37.67 -34.61 -18.98
CA ALA A 25 -36.28 -34.97 -19.26
C ALA A 25 -35.31 -34.26 -18.31
N SER A 26 -35.49 -32.97 -18.03
CA SER A 26 -34.69 -32.23 -17.04
C SER A 26 -34.83 -32.82 -15.64
N GLN A 27 -36.03 -33.26 -15.25
CA GLN A 27 -36.26 -33.88 -13.94
C GLN A 27 -35.60 -35.26 -13.83
N LEU A 28 -35.61 -36.05 -14.91
CA LEU A 28 -34.91 -37.34 -14.97
C LEU A 28 -33.39 -37.15 -14.93
N GLN A 29 -32.86 -36.16 -15.67
CA GLN A 29 -31.44 -35.82 -15.66
C GLN A 29 -30.99 -35.43 -14.24
N LEU A 30 -31.74 -34.54 -13.57
CA LEU A 30 -31.42 -34.16 -12.18
C LEU A 30 -31.44 -35.37 -11.24
N ARG A 31 -32.36 -36.31 -11.43
CA ARG A 31 -32.39 -37.56 -10.65
C ARG A 31 -31.18 -38.43 -10.92
N GLU A 32 -30.76 -38.57 -12.17
CA GLU A 32 -29.57 -39.35 -12.56
C GLU A 32 -28.29 -38.69 -12.05
N ASP A 33 -28.18 -37.37 -12.15
CA ASP A 33 -27.06 -36.60 -11.64
C ASP A 33 -26.95 -36.73 -10.11
N MET A 34 -28.09 -36.70 -9.41
CA MET A 34 -28.14 -36.96 -7.97
C MET A 34 -27.74 -38.39 -7.61
N ASN A 35 -28.19 -39.38 -8.39
CA ASN A 35 -27.78 -40.76 -8.17
C ASN A 35 -26.27 -40.94 -8.40
N LEU A 36 -25.70 -40.28 -9.41
CA LEU A 36 -24.28 -40.28 -9.68
C LEU A 36 -23.50 -39.61 -8.53
N MET A 37 -23.99 -38.48 -8.02
CA MET A 37 -23.39 -37.79 -6.88
C MET A 37 -23.40 -38.67 -5.61
N VAL A 38 -24.51 -39.36 -5.35
CA VAL A 38 -24.62 -40.29 -4.22
C VAL A 38 -23.67 -41.48 -4.40
N GLN A 39 -23.53 -42.01 -5.61
CA GLN A 39 -22.61 -43.11 -5.89
C GLN A 39 -21.14 -42.69 -5.78
N GLN A 40 -20.78 -41.49 -6.25
CA GLN A 40 -19.45 -40.91 -6.03
C GLN A 40 -19.15 -40.75 -4.54
N PHE A 41 -20.11 -40.27 -3.75
CA PHE A 41 -19.95 -40.13 -2.30
C PHE A 41 -19.82 -41.48 -1.59
N GLN A 42 -20.53 -42.51 -2.03
CA GLN A 42 -20.38 -43.88 -1.51
C GLN A 42 -19.01 -44.48 -1.87
N ASN A 43 -18.50 -44.23 -3.08
CA ASN A 43 -17.16 -44.64 -3.49
C ASN A 43 -16.06 -43.93 -2.68
N LEU A 44 -16.26 -42.64 -2.34
CA LEU A 44 -15.37 -41.88 -1.44
C LEU A 44 -15.37 -42.45 -0.01
N LYS A 45 -16.49 -43.02 0.45
CA LYS A 45 -16.62 -43.62 1.78
C LYS A 45 -16.17 -45.10 1.84
N GLY A 46 -15.94 -45.71 0.68
CA GLY A 46 -15.43 -47.09 0.53
C GLY A 46 -13.90 -47.22 0.50
N GLY A 47 -13.15 -46.12 0.68
CA GLY A 47 -11.68 -46.09 0.60
C GLY A 47 -11.03 -45.61 1.90
N GLN A 48 -11.35 -46.22 3.04
CA GLN A 48 -10.43 -46.21 4.18
C GLN A 48 -9.45 -47.38 4.00
N GLU A 49 -8.56 -47.25 3.02
CA GLU A 49 -7.29 -47.97 2.95
C GLU A 49 -6.30 -47.14 2.09
N GLU A 50 -5.31 -46.58 2.77
CA GLU A 50 -4.00 -46.12 2.29
C GLU A 50 -3.86 -45.35 0.95
N ASN A 51 -3.75 -44.00 0.97
CA ASN A 51 -2.58 -43.26 0.42
C ASN A 51 -2.65 -41.73 0.69
N LYS A 52 -1.52 -41.06 0.45
CA LYS A 52 -0.99 -39.79 0.97
C LYS A 52 -1.14 -38.62 -0.03
N THR A 53 -1.26 -37.38 0.49
CA THR A 53 -0.99 -36.04 -0.16
C THR A 53 -1.91 -35.64 -1.34
N ASP A 54 -2.33 -34.39 -1.58
CA ASP A 54 -2.06 -33.05 -1.02
C ASP A 54 -3.20 -32.13 -1.52
N HIS A 55 -3.84 -31.35 -0.64
CA HIS A 55 -4.80 -30.30 -1.02
C HIS A 55 -4.13 -28.93 -0.83
N THR A 56 -3.84 -28.18 -1.89
CA THR A 56 -3.47 -26.75 -1.81
C THR A 56 -4.51 -25.91 -2.55
N SER A 57 -5.24 -25.09 -1.77
CA SER A 57 -6.28 -24.18 -2.27
C SER A 57 -5.70 -22.82 -2.70
N PRO A 58 -6.36 -22.06 -3.61
CA PRO A 58 -5.88 -20.77 -4.13
C PRO A 58 -5.86 -19.62 -3.10
N THR A 59 -6.47 -19.81 -1.93
CA THR A 59 -6.58 -18.78 -0.88
C THR A 59 -5.23 -18.44 -0.24
N MET A 60 -4.30 -19.40 -0.25
CA MET A 60 -3.01 -19.30 0.43
C MET A 60 -2.02 -18.35 -0.27
N GLU A 61 -2.15 -18.13 -1.60
CA GLU A 61 -1.21 -17.32 -2.37
C GLU A 61 -1.39 -15.82 -2.13
N GLY A 62 -2.65 -15.36 -2.07
CA GLY A 62 -2.98 -13.96 -1.76
C GLY A 62 -2.56 -13.55 -0.36
N GLU A 63 -2.79 -14.42 0.63
CA GLU A 63 -2.38 -14.20 2.02
C GLU A 63 -0.85 -14.16 2.15
N LYS A 64 -0.14 -15.09 1.50
CA LYS A 64 1.34 -15.11 1.49
C LYS A 64 1.93 -13.84 0.90
N LYS A 65 1.35 -13.34 -0.20
CA LYS A 65 1.78 -12.09 -0.84
C LYS A 65 1.51 -10.85 0.03
N ILE A 66 0.40 -10.82 0.74
CA ILE A 66 0.09 -9.74 1.69
C ILE A 66 1.09 -9.78 2.84
N ASN A 67 1.37 -10.96 3.40
CA ASN A 67 2.31 -11.12 4.50
C ASN A 67 3.74 -10.72 4.11
N GLU A 68 4.18 -11.08 2.89
CA GLU A 68 5.47 -10.66 2.35
C GLU A 68 5.58 -9.13 2.22
N ARG A 69 4.50 -8.46 1.79
CA ARG A 69 4.45 -7.00 1.72
C ARG A 69 4.49 -6.35 3.10
N ILE A 70 3.79 -6.92 4.09
CA ILE A 70 3.81 -6.44 5.47
C ILE A 70 5.22 -6.57 6.05
N ASN A 71 5.83 -7.74 5.96
CA ASN A 71 7.19 -7.98 6.44
C ASN A 71 8.20 -7.01 5.80
N LYS A 72 8.07 -6.74 4.50
CA LYS A 72 8.94 -5.76 3.81
C LYS A 72 8.75 -4.34 4.35
N VAL A 73 7.52 -3.94 4.65
CA VAL A 73 7.23 -2.62 5.25
C VAL A 73 7.78 -2.54 6.67
N GLU A 74 7.61 -3.58 7.48
CA GLU A 74 8.15 -3.65 8.83
C GLU A 74 9.68 -3.54 8.85
N GLU A 75 10.37 -4.27 7.97
CA GLU A 75 11.83 -4.19 7.79
C GLU A 75 12.29 -2.78 7.38
N MET A 76 11.54 -2.12 6.50
CA MET A 76 11.83 -0.74 6.10
C MET A 76 11.67 0.23 7.27
N ILE A 77 10.59 0.10 8.04
CA ILE A 77 10.35 0.93 9.25
C ILE A 77 11.45 0.69 10.28
N GLN A 78 11.84 -0.56 10.52
CA GLN A 78 12.88 -0.89 11.48
C GLN A 78 14.24 -0.34 11.06
N ARG A 79 14.58 -0.39 9.77
CA ARG A 79 15.80 0.23 9.22
C ARG A 79 15.78 1.75 9.38
N ALA A 80 14.64 2.39 9.11
CA ALA A 80 14.48 3.83 9.26
C ALA A 80 14.66 4.27 10.73
N ARG A 81 14.06 3.56 11.69
CA ARG A 81 14.22 3.83 13.13
C ARG A 81 15.66 3.67 13.59
N LYS A 82 16.35 2.59 13.19
CA LYS A 82 17.78 2.42 13.50
C LYS A 82 18.65 3.54 12.93
N MET A 83 18.29 4.07 11.75
CA MET A 83 18.99 5.22 11.17
C MET A 83 18.71 6.51 11.94
N GLU A 84 17.48 6.70 12.42
CA GLU A 84 17.11 7.83 13.29
C GLU A 84 17.86 7.77 14.63
N ASP A 85 17.96 6.60 15.26
CA ASP A 85 18.73 6.40 16.50
C ASP A 85 20.25 6.65 16.33
N LEU A 86 20.78 6.42 15.12
CA LEU A 86 22.18 6.69 14.78
C LEU A 86 22.44 8.16 14.45
N MET A 87 21.39 8.94 14.16
CA MET A 87 21.50 10.36 13.88
C MET A 87 21.21 11.16 15.14
N ASP A 88 22.26 11.52 15.87
CA ASP A 88 22.17 12.57 16.88
C ASP A 88 22.03 13.92 16.18
N TYR A 89 20.80 14.28 15.81
CA TYR A 89 20.49 15.58 15.21
C TYR A 89 20.93 16.75 16.10
N GLN A 90 21.03 16.50 17.41
CA GLN A 90 21.43 17.50 18.39
C GLN A 90 22.94 17.74 18.37
N SER A 91 23.74 16.74 18.00
CA SER A 91 25.19 16.90 17.75
C SER A 91 25.53 17.86 16.61
N PHE A 92 24.62 18.03 15.64
CA PHE A 92 24.77 19.01 14.56
C PHE A 92 24.28 20.40 14.95
N SER A 93 23.57 20.54 16.06
CA SER A 93 23.15 21.83 16.58
C SER A 93 24.30 22.51 17.30
N LEU A 94 24.55 23.78 16.97
CA LEU A 94 25.45 24.62 17.76
C LEU A 94 24.97 24.82 19.20
N LEU A 95 23.66 24.61 19.44
CA LEU A 95 23.01 24.76 20.74
C LEU A 95 22.12 23.53 21.02
N PRO A 96 22.68 22.47 21.62
CA PRO A 96 22.02 21.18 21.79
C PRO A 96 20.95 21.13 22.90
N ASP A 97 20.65 22.22 23.57
CA ASP A 97 19.56 22.28 24.56
C ASP A 97 18.33 23.06 24.08
N VAL A 98 18.36 23.57 22.84
CA VAL A 98 17.29 24.40 22.29
C VAL A 98 16.13 23.54 21.84
N ARG A 99 15.00 23.67 22.54
CA ARG A 99 13.74 23.00 22.17
C ARG A 99 12.85 23.94 21.38
N LEU A 100 12.35 23.46 20.23
CA LEU A 100 11.34 24.18 19.46
C LEU A 100 10.03 24.28 20.28
N PRO A 101 9.38 25.46 20.32
CA PRO A 101 8.03 25.55 20.86
C PRO A 101 7.06 24.62 20.11
N LEU A 102 6.12 23.99 20.81
CA LEU A 102 5.21 22.95 20.27
C LEU A 102 4.39 23.39 19.04
N LYS A 103 4.22 24.70 18.82
CA LYS A 103 3.47 25.28 17.70
C LYS A 103 4.36 26.15 16.80
N PHE A 104 5.68 26.05 16.93
CA PHE A 104 6.60 26.85 16.15
C PHE A 104 6.52 26.43 14.68
N LYS A 105 6.21 27.39 13.82
CA LYS A 105 6.29 27.26 12.37
C LYS A 105 7.26 28.31 11.87
N MET A 106 8.34 27.88 11.26
CA MET A 106 9.28 28.81 10.64
C MET A 106 8.54 29.60 9.57
N SER A 107 8.54 30.92 9.70
CA SER A 107 8.00 31.79 8.66
C SER A 107 8.96 31.79 7.47
N THR A 108 8.42 31.82 6.25
CA THR A 108 9.21 32.09 5.05
C THR A 108 9.75 33.51 5.14
N LEU A 109 11.07 33.60 5.34
CA LEU A 109 11.82 34.84 5.37
C LEU A 109 12.66 34.97 4.11
N ASP A 110 12.77 36.20 3.61
CA ASP A 110 13.69 36.50 2.52
C ASP A 110 15.12 36.14 2.94
N LYS A 111 15.85 35.50 2.02
CA LYS A 111 17.25 35.13 2.26
C LYS A 111 18.16 36.34 2.04
N PHE A 112 19.12 36.51 2.93
CA PHE A 112 20.17 37.51 2.86
C PHE A 112 21.37 36.97 2.10
N ASP A 113 21.65 37.58 0.95
CA ASP A 113 22.72 37.21 0.02
C ASP A 113 24.03 37.98 0.24
N GLY A 114 24.07 38.87 1.24
CA GLY A 114 25.22 39.72 1.53
C GLY A 114 25.22 41.07 0.81
N THR A 115 24.27 41.35 -0.09
CA THR A 115 24.22 42.61 -0.86
C THR A 115 23.50 43.74 -0.13
N GLY A 116 22.55 43.40 0.75
CA GLY A 116 21.76 44.37 1.52
C GLY A 116 22.40 44.80 2.85
N CYS A 117 21.66 45.58 3.66
CA CYS A 117 22.11 46.00 4.99
C CYS A 117 21.91 44.89 6.05
N PRO A 118 22.98 44.35 6.68
CA PRO A 118 22.86 43.28 7.68
C PRO A 118 22.01 43.66 8.89
N LYS A 119 22.09 44.92 9.34
CA LYS A 119 21.34 45.43 10.50
C LYS A 119 19.84 45.46 10.23
N SER A 120 19.44 45.80 9.00
CA SER A 120 18.03 45.78 8.60
C SER A 120 17.50 44.36 8.51
N HIS A 121 18.30 43.43 7.97
CA HIS A 121 17.96 42.01 7.90
C HIS A 121 17.75 41.41 9.30
N LEU A 122 18.68 41.67 10.22
CA LEU A 122 18.56 41.21 11.62
C LEU A 122 17.28 41.76 12.29
N LYS A 123 16.98 43.05 12.11
CA LYS A 123 15.75 43.64 12.65
C LYS A 123 14.48 42.99 12.09
N MET A 124 14.46 42.71 10.78
CA MET A 124 13.36 42.01 10.14
C MET A 124 13.20 40.59 10.69
N TYR A 125 14.30 39.86 10.80
CA TYR A 125 14.34 38.51 11.36
C TYR A 125 13.75 38.46 12.78
N MET A 126 14.25 39.32 13.68
CA MET A 126 13.76 39.39 15.06
C MET A 126 12.27 39.73 15.12
N ARG A 127 11.80 40.68 14.30
CA ARG A 127 10.38 41.09 14.25
C ARG A 127 9.46 39.92 13.88
N VAL A 128 9.91 39.03 13.00
CA VAL A 128 9.10 37.87 12.57
C VAL A 128 9.18 36.73 13.57
N MET A 129 10.35 36.48 14.16
CA MET A 129 10.60 35.31 14.99
C MET A 129 10.20 35.48 16.45
N GLN A 130 10.35 36.67 17.04
CA GLN A 130 10.00 36.92 18.44
C GLN A 130 8.52 36.67 18.75
N PRO A 131 7.54 37.10 17.92
CA PRO A 131 6.13 36.81 18.15
C PRO A 131 5.77 35.32 18.10
N LEU A 132 6.61 34.49 17.49
CA LEU A 132 6.43 33.03 17.42
C LEU A 132 6.90 32.32 18.71
N GLY A 133 7.36 33.09 19.71
CA GLY A 133 7.88 32.56 20.97
C GLY A 133 9.29 31.96 20.84
N ALA A 134 10.07 32.38 19.85
CA ALA A 134 11.46 31.95 19.71
C ALA A 134 12.33 32.55 20.83
N THR A 135 13.07 31.71 21.55
CA THR A 135 14.08 32.13 22.53
C THR A 135 15.32 32.69 21.82
N GLU A 136 16.19 33.38 22.55
CA GLU A 136 17.42 33.95 21.97
C GLU A 136 18.32 32.87 21.35
N GLU A 137 18.37 31.70 21.96
CA GLU A 137 19.12 30.55 21.46
C GLU A 137 18.52 30.01 20.15
N LEU A 138 17.19 29.91 20.08
CA LEU A 138 16.51 29.52 18.85
C LEU A 138 16.67 30.57 17.75
N LEU A 139 16.66 31.86 18.12
CA LEU A 139 16.95 32.95 17.19
C LEU A 139 18.36 32.83 16.61
N ALA A 140 19.37 32.57 17.45
CA ALA A 140 20.74 32.40 17.00
C ALA A 140 20.88 31.17 16.07
N GLN A 141 20.32 30.03 16.48
CA GLN A 141 20.41 28.77 15.73
C GLN A 141 19.71 28.85 14.37
N MET A 142 18.55 29.50 14.28
CA MET A 142 17.76 29.54 13.06
C MET A 142 18.17 30.66 12.10
N PHE A 143 18.99 31.62 12.54
CA PHE A 143 19.40 32.75 11.71
C PHE A 143 20.17 32.30 10.46
N GLN A 144 20.96 31.23 10.56
CA GLN A 144 21.70 30.63 9.44
C GLN A 144 20.78 30.27 8.26
N ASN A 145 19.54 29.88 8.52
CA ASN A 145 18.58 29.50 7.47
C ASN A 145 18.14 30.68 6.61
N THR A 146 18.32 31.90 7.13
CA THR A 146 18.03 33.15 6.41
C THR A 146 19.18 33.63 5.55
N LEU A 147 20.32 32.94 5.51
CA LEU A 147 21.45 33.34 4.67
C LEU A 147 21.42 32.60 3.33
N THR A 148 22.09 33.14 2.32
CA THR A 148 22.36 32.48 1.03
C THR A 148 23.76 32.83 0.51
N GLY A 149 24.28 32.01 -0.40
CA GLY A 149 25.60 32.21 -1.02
C GLY A 149 26.79 31.79 -0.12
N PRO A 150 28.00 32.36 -0.34
CA PRO A 150 29.23 31.99 0.37
C PRO A 150 29.17 32.11 1.91
N LEU A 151 28.17 32.85 2.42
CA LEU A 151 27.90 33.05 3.84
C LEU A 151 27.42 31.78 4.57
N LEU A 152 26.96 30.75 3.84
CA LEU A 152 26.49 29.47 4.40
C LEU A 152 27.61 28.44 4.65
N GLY A 153 28.88 28.80 4.43
CA GLY A 153 30.01 27.89 4.58
C GLY A 153 30.29 27.13 3.28
N GLY A 154 30.96 27.81 2.35
CA GLY A 154 31.58 27.19 1.19
C GLY A 154 33.07 27.51 1.18
N SER A 155 33.85 26.94 2.10
CA SER A 155 35.30 26.89 1.94
C SER A 155 35.64 25.74 1.00
N SER A 156 35.73 26.04 -0.29
CA SER A 156 36.54 25.26 -1.23
C SER A 156 37.64 26.17 -1.75
N THR A 157 38.80 26.07 -1.12
CA THR A 157 40.12 26.35 -1.69
C THR A 157 41.05 25.28 -1.18
#